data_AF-A0A9W7YZA5-F1
#
_entry.id   AF-A0A9W7YZA5-F1
#
_cell.length_a   1.000
_cell.length_b   1.000
_cell.length_c   1.000
_cell.angle_alpha   90.00
_cell.angle_beta   90.00
_cell.angle_gamma   90.00
#
_symmetry.space_group_name_H-M   'P 1'
#
loop_
_entity.id
_entity.type
_entity.pdbx_description
1 polymer ?
#
loop_
_entity_poly.entity_id
_entity_poly.type
_entity_poly.pdbx_seq_one_letter_code
_entity_poly.pdbx_strand_id
1 'polypeptide(L)'
;MPPIACVSRTEHFSAAHRLNNSLLSAEENRQIFGKCNHPNGHGHNYILETIVRGPVDARTGMVANISDLKHWIQAAVLDVVDHRNLDADIEYFRVHPSTTENLAVFIWIRLARIMPPGILYQIIISETAKNKVIYSGEGLTDSDYDECVV
;
A
#
# COMPACT_ATOMS: atom_id res chain seq x y z
N MET A 1 -23.25 22.30 9.24
CA MET A 1 -22.05 21.54 8.82
C MET A 1 -22.50 20.44 7.88
N PRO A 2 -21.87 20.26 6.70
CA PRO A 2 -22.20 19.13 5.84
C PRO A 2 -21.91 17.80 6.57
N PRO A 3 -22.68 16.73 6.29
CA PRO A 3 -22.37 15.42 6.84
C PRO A 3 -20.98 14.96 6.36
N ILE A 4 -20.26 14.23 7.21
CA ILE A 4 -18.98 13.61 6.87
C ILE A 4 -19.24 12.15 6.52
N ALA A 5 -18.71 11.68 5.40
CA ALA A 5 -18.82 10.29 4.98
C ALA A 5 -17.45 9.73 4.58
N CYS A 6 -17.36 8.39 4.54
CA CYS A 6 -16.24 7.67 3.96
C CYS A 6 -16.67 7.00 2.66
N VAL A 7 -15.77 6.98 1.68
CA VAL A 7 -15.95 6.25 0.42
C VAL A 7 -14.77 5.31 0.28
N SER A 8 -15.06 4.02 0.03
CA SER A 8 -14.04 3.01 -0.23
C SER A 8 -14.05 2.63 -1.70
N ARG A 9 -12.87 2.43 -2.28
CA ARG A 9 -12.68 1.81 -3.59
C ARG A 9 -11.74 0.62 -3.45
N THR A 10 -12.17 -0.52 -3.96
CA THR A 10 -11.40 -1.77 -3.96
C THR A 10 -10.77 -1.98 -5.33
N GLU A 11 -9.48 -2.29 -5.35
CA GLU A 11 -8.72 -2.70 -6.54
C GLU A 11 -7.90 -3.96 -6.22
N HIS A 12 -7.45 -4.65 -7.26
CA HIS A 12 -6.66 -5.87 -7.17
C HIS A 12 -5.33 -5.70 -7.89
N PHE A 13 -4.27 -6.31 -7.36
CA PHE A 13 -3.00 -6.45 -8.08
C PHE A 13 -2.32 -7.77 -7.74
N SER A 14 -1.54 -8.29 -8.67
CA SER A 14 -0.76 -9.52 -8.50
C SER A 14 0.72 -9.16 -8.40
N ALA A 15 1.39 -9.56 -7.33
CA ALA A 15 2.82 -9.32 -7.16
C ALA A 15 3.54 -10.52 -6.56
N ALA A 16 4.80 -10.71 -6.96
CA ALA A 16 5.72 -11.67 -6.36
C ALA A 16 6.63 -10.99 -5.35
N HIS A 17 7.07 -11.72 -4.33
CA HIS A 17 8.03 -11.25 -3.34
C HIS A 17 8.73 -12.39 -2.59
N ARG A 18 9.75 -12.04 -1.81
CA ARG A 18 10.46 -12.89 -0.86
C ARG A 18 10.73 -12.09 0.41
N LEU A 19 10.18 -12.54 1.53
CA LEU A 19 10.48 -11.91 2.82
C LEU A 19 11.91 -12.23 3.23
N ASN A 20 12.78 -11.23 3.17
CA ASN A 20 14.19 -11.32 3.52
C ASN A 20 14.68 -9.97 4.04
N ASN A 21 15.54 -9.98 5.06
CA ASN A 21 16.24 -8.79 5.54
C ASN A 21 17.75 -8.99 5.37
N SER A 22 18.41 -8.04 4.70
CA SER A 22 19.85 -8.08 4.40
C SER A 22 20.73 -7.91 5.64
N LEU A 23 20.18 -7.36 6.73
CA LEU A 23 20.87 -7.20 8.01
C LEU A 23 20.87 -8.47 8.88
N LEU A 24 20.11 -9.49 8.48
CA LEU A 24 20.01 -10.76 9.19
C LEU A 24 20.79 -11.85 8.48
N SER A 25 21.32 -12.82 9.23
CA SER A 25 21.92 -14.01 8.65
C SER A 25 20.90 -14.85 7.88
N ALA A 26 21.38 -15.75 7.03
CA ALA A 26 20.51 -16.68 6.30
C ALA A 26 19.70 -17.59 7.23
N GLU A 27 20.25 -17.96 8.38
CA GLU A 27 19.55 -18.79 9.36
C GLU A 27 18.46 -18.01 10.09
N GLU A 28 18.75 -16.78 10.54
CA GLU A 28 17.75 -15.91 11.17
C GLU A 28 16.59 -15.61 10.21
N ASN A 29 16.89 -15.32 8.93
CA ASN A 29 15.85 -15.11 7.92
C ASN A 29 14.94 -16.34 7.76
N ARG A 30 15.51 -17.55 7.70
CA ARG A 30 14.72 -18.79 7.63
C ARG A 30 13.88 -19.02 8.87
N GLN A 31 14.41 -18.72 10.06
CA GLN A 31 13.70 -18.88 11.32
C GLN A 31 12.54 -17.89 11.47
N ILE A 32 12.75 -16.62 11.10
CA ILE A 32 11.76 -15.55 11.25
C ILE A 32 10.66 -15.65 10.18
N PHE A 33 11.04 -15.77 8.91
CA PHE A 33 10.11 -15.69 7.78
C PHE A 33 9.66 -17.06 7.26
N GLY A 34 10.32 -18.15 7.67
CA GLY A 34 9.93 -19.51 7.33
C GLY A 34 9.76 -19.73 5.82
N LYS A 35 8.58 -20.22 5.43
CA LYS A 35 8.25 -20.50 4.03
C LYS A 35 8.27 -19.24 3.15
N CYS A 36 8.01 -18.06 3.71
CA CYS A 36 8.02 -16.81 2.97
C CYS A 36 9.43 -16.35 2.56
N ASN A 37 10.50 -16.93 3.15
CA ASN A 37 11.89 -16.70 2.74
C ASN A 37 12.37 -17.62 1.60
N HIS A 38 11.48 -18.39 0.96
CA HIS A 38 11.86 -19.31 -0.12
C HIS A 38 12.75 -18.61 -1.16
N PRO A 39 13.91 -19.17 -1.58
CA PRO A 39 14.90 -18.47 -2.39
C PRO A 39 14.37 -17.94 -3.72
N ASN A 40 13.41 -18.64 -4.33
CA ASN A 40 12.78 -18.24 -5.59
C ASN A 40 11.51 -17.39 -5.38
N GLY A 41 11.25 -16.95 -4.16
CA GLY A 41 10.07 -16.19 -3.78
C GLY A 41 8.76 -16.98 -3.86
N HIS A 42 7.68 -16.23 -3.78
CA HIS A 42 6.28 -16.63 -3.95
C HIS A 42 5.48 -15.38 -4.37
N GLY A 43 4.15 -15.46 -4.45
CA GLY A 43 3.35 -14.27 -4.78
C GLY A 43 1.90 -14.39 -4.33
N HIS A 44 1.20 -13.26 -4.42
CA HIS A 44 -0.18 -13.12 -3.97
C HIS A 44 -1.01 -12.30 -4.95
N ASN A 45 -2.32 -12.50 -4.88
CA ASN A 45 -3.31 -11.61 -5.47
C ASN A 45 -3.83 -10.71 -4.36
N TYR A 46 -3.18 -9.56 -4.20
CA TYR A 46 -3.51 -8.60 -3.17
C TYR A 46 -4.84 -7.91 -3.49
N ILE A 47 -5.59 -7.58 -2.43
CA ILE A 47 -6.77 -6.72 -2.50
C ILE A 47 -6.46 -5.44 -1.73
N LEU A 48 -6.49 -4.30 -2.42
CA LEU A 48 -6.34 -2.99 -1.83
C LEU A 48 -7.70 -2.31 -1.72
N GLU A 49 -8.12 -1.98 -0.51
CA GLU A 49 -9.23 -1.06 -0.26
C GLU A 49 -8.65 0.30 0.12
N THR A 50 -8.94 1.33 -0.68
CA THR A 50 -8.53 2.71 -0.40
C THR A 50 -9.74 3.50 0.08
N ILE A 51 -9.67 4.02 1.30
CA ILE A 51 -10.77 4.72 1.97
C ILE A 51 -10.42 6.20 2.07
N VAL A 52 -11.27 7.04 1.50
CA VAL A 52 -11.21 8.50 1.64
C VAL A 52 -12.33 8.99 2.52
N ARG A 53 -12.11 10.09 3.25
CA ARG A 53 -13.07 10.68 4.19
C ARG A 53 -13.13 12.19 4.02
N GLY A 54 -14.33 12.74 4.04
CA GLY A 54 -14.52 14.18 3.90
C GLY A 54 -15.99 14.61 3.96
N PRO A 55 -16.25 15.93 3.89
CA PRO A 55 -17.60 16.45 3.81
C PRO A 55 -18.27 16.03 2.51
N VAL A 56 -19.56 15.70 2.57
CA VAL A 56 -20.37 15.50 1.37
C VAL A 56 -20.60 16.87 0.73
N ASP A 57 -20.09 17.03 -0.49
CA ASP A 57 -20.24 18.26 -1.26
C ASP A 57 -21.73 18.55 -1.53
N ALA A 58 -22.19 19.76 -1.22
CA ALA A 58 -23.60 20.11 -1.28
C ALA A 58 -24.17 20.18 -2.71
N ARG A 59 -23.32 20.30 -3.74
CA ARG A 59 -23.74 20.41 -5.13
C ARG A 59 -23.76 19.05 -5.83
N THR A 60 -22.78 18.22 -5.53
CA THR A 60 -22.55 16.95 -6.21
C THR A 60 -22.98 15.73 -5.38
N GLY A 61 -23.11 15.86 -4.06
CA GLY A 61 -23.41 14.76 -3.16
C GLY A 61 -22.25 13.78 -2.95
N MET A 62 -21.02 14.14 -3.34
CA MET A 62 -19.84 13.27 -3.28
C MET A 62 -18.85 13.73 -2.20
N VAL A 63 -18.12 12.78 -1.62
CA VAL A 63 -16.90 13.07 -0.83
C VAL A 63 -15.71 13.28 -1.76
N ALA A 64 -15.58 12.42 -2.77
CA ALA A 64 -14.61 12.49 -3.85
C ALA A 64 -15.25 11.93 -5.12
N ASN A 65 -14.81 12.40 -6.28
CA ASN A 65 -15.21 11.80 -7.55
C ASN A 65 -14.55 10.42 -7.69
N ILE A 66 -15.36 9.38 -7.93
CA ILE A 66 -14.88 8.00 -8.05
C ILE A 66 -13.93 7.82 -9.25
N SER A 67 -14.07 8.65 -10.28
CA SER A 67 -13.16 8.64 -11.45
C SER A 67 -11.77 9.13 -11.07
N ASP A 68 -11.68 10.17 -10.23
CA ASP A 68 -10.41 10.69 -9.73
C ASP A 68 -9.75 9.68 -8.79
N LEU A 69 -10.55 9.07 -7.89
CA LEU A 69 -10.06 8.02 -6.99
C LEU A 69 -9.50 6.81 -7.76
N LYS A 70 -10.16 6.41 -8.86
CA LYS A 70 -9.63 5.38 -9.76
C LYS A 70 -8.28 5.79 -10.35
N HIS A 71 -8.19 7.01 -10.87
CA HIS A 71 -6.97 7.50 -11.51
C HIS A 71 -5.80 7.59 -10.54
N TRP A 72 -6.05 8.05 -9.31
CA TRP A 72 -5.04 8.10 -8.27
C TRP A 72 -4.54 6.70 -7.91
N ILE A 73 -5.45 5.75 -7.64
CA ILE A 73 -5.03 4.38 -7.29
C ILE A 73 -4.27 3.73 -8.45
N GLN A 74 -4.68 3.94 -9.70
CA GLN A 74 -3.97 3.46 -10.87
C GLN A 74 -2.52 3.95 -10.89
N ALA A 75 -2.33 5.28 -10.83
CA ALA A 75 -1.01 5.90 -10.98
C ALA A 75 -0.08 5.68 -9.78
N ALA A 76 -0.62 5.72 -8.55
CA ALA A 76 0.18 5.55 -7.34
C ALA A 76 0.49 4.08 -7.03
N VAL A 77 -0.37 3.15 -7.43
CA VAL A 77 -0.31 1.75 -6.99
C VAL A 77 -0.23 0.80 -8.19
N LEU A 78 -1.29 0.69 -8.99
CA LEU A 78 -1.39 -0.41 -9.96
C LEU A 78 -0.28 -0.36 -11.02
N ASP A 79 0.04 0.83 -11.54
CA ASP A 79 1.13 1.02 -12.52
C ASP A 79 2.53 0.68 -11.95
N VAL A 80 2.63 0.56 -10.63
CA VAL A 80 3.88 0.42 -9.87
C VAL A 80 4.08 -1.02 -9.39
N VAL A 81 3.03 -1.66 -8.88
CA VAL A 81 3.14 -2.96 -8.19
C VAL A 81 2.48 -4.11 -8.95
N ASP A 82 1.55 -3.84 -9.87
CA ASP A 82 0.83 -4.91 -10.56
C ASP A 82 1.72 -5.63 -11.57
N HIS A 83 1.67 -6.96 -11.54
CA HIS A 83 2.51 -7.87 -12.32
C HIS A 83 4.03 -7.63 -12.15
N ARG A 84 4.45 -7.22 -10.95
CA ARG A 84 5.86 -6.98 -10.59
C ARG A 84 6.37 -7.93 -9.52
N ASN A 85 7.69 -8.00 -9.39
CA ASN A 85 8.34 -8.50 -8.20
C ASN A 85 8.69 -7.32 -7.27
N LEU A 86 8.12 -7.29 -6.06
CA LEU A 86 8.28 -6.18 -5.13
C LEU A 86 9.75 -5.91 -4.81
N ASP A 87 10.52 -6.93 -4.46
CA ASP A 87 11.91 -6.79 -4.01
C ASP A 87 12.89 -6.50 -5.16
N ALA A 88 12.56 -6.94 -6.38
CA ALA A 88 13.45 -6.79 -7.54
C ALA A 88 13.19 -5.50 -8.34
N ASP A 89 11.92 -5.14 -8.51
CA ASP A 89 11.48 -4.09 -9.43
C ASP A 89 11.24 -2.73 -8.75
N ILE A 90 11.16 -2.69 -7.42
CA ILE A 90 10.80 -1.47 -6.66
C ILE A 90 11.90 -1.17 -5.65
N GLU A 91 12.56 -0.01 -5.80
CA GLU A 91 13.73 0.38 -5.00
C GLU A 91 13.44 0.40 -3.50
N TYR A 92 12.26 0.86 -3.09
CA TYR A 92 11.83 0.90 -1.69
C TYR A 92 12.02 -0.45 -0.97
N PHE A 93 11.74 -1.58 -1.63
CA PHE A 93 11.83 -2.91 -1.02
C PHE A 93 13.24 -3.52 -1.07
N ARG A 94 14.24 -2.81 -1.60
CA ARG A 94 15.64 -3.27 -1.52
C ARG A 94 16.23 -3.14 -0.13
N VAL A 95 15.74 -2.17 0.64
CA VAL A 95 16.18 -1.90 2.02
C VAL A 95 15.08 -2.17 3.06
N HIS A 96 13.83 -2.31 2.63
CA HIS A 96 12.70 -2.69 3.47
C HIS A 96 12.18 -4.08 3.11
N PRO A 97 12.04 -5.02 4.07
CA PRO A 97 11.37 -6.30 3.80
C PRO A 97 9.96 -6.07 3.25
N SER A 98 9.59 -6.74 2.16
CA SER A 98 8.29 -6.61 1.48
C SER A 98 7.11 -7.27 2.22
N THR A 99 7.03 -7.07 3.55
CA THR A 99 5.87 -7.47 4.34
C THR A 99 4.64 -6.65 3.95
N THR A 100 3.45 -7.16 4.26
CA THR A 100 2.20 -6.45 3.95
C THR A 100 2.11 -5.11 4.69
N GLU A 101 2.74 -5.00 5.87
CA GLU A 101 2.88 -3.77 6.64
C GLU A 101 3.71 -2.71 5.90
N ASN A 102 4.91 -3.08 5.45
CA ASN A 102 5.76 -2.16 4.69
C ASN A 102 5.16 -1.80 3.32
N LEU A 103 4.42 -2.74 2.70
CA LEU A 103 3.65 -2.48 1.49
C LEU A 103 2.52 -1.47 1.73
N ALA A 104 1.84 -1.54 2.89
CA ALA A 104 0.83 -0.56 3.27
C ALA A 104 1.44 0.84 3.46
N VAL A 105 2.59 0.94 4.16
CA VAL A 105 3.31 2.20 4.32
C VAL A 105 3.71 2.78 2.97
N PHE A 106 4.31 1.98 2.10
CA PHE A 106 4.71 2.38 0.75
C PHE A 106 3.52 2.90 -0.07
N ILE A 107 2.43 2.14 -0.14
CA ILE A 107 1.22 2.53 -0.88
C ILE A 107 0.60 3.81 -0.31
N TRP A 108 0.57 3.95 1.02
CA TRP A 108 0.06 5.15 1.68
C TRP A 108 0.83 6.39 1.26
N ILE A 109 2.16 6.36 1.34
CA ILE A 109 3.03 7.48 0.97
C ILE A 109 2.78 7.89 -0.49
N ARG A 110 2.68 6.91 -1.40
CA ARG A 110 2.41 7.14 -2.82
C ARG A 110 1.04 7.80 -3.05
N LEU A 111 -0.01 7.30 -2.40
CA LEU A 111 -1.37 7.85 -2.51
C LEU A 111 -1.46 9.26 -1.91
N ALA A 112 -0.92 9.46 -0.70
CA ALA A 112 -0.96 10.74 0.01
C ALA A 112 -0.30 11.89 -0.77
N ARG A 113 0.70 11.59 -1.61
CA ARG A 113 1.38 12.60 -2.45
C ARG A 113 0.56 13.08 -3.64
N ILE A 114 -0.30 12.24 -4.20
CA ILE A 114 -1.08 12.56 -5.40
C ILE A 114 -2.52 12.96 -5.09
N MET A 115 -3.04 12.55 -3.93
CA MET A 115 -4.37 12.92 -3.48
C MET A 115 -4.38 14.31 -2.84
N PRO A 116 -5.51 15.02 -2.88
CA PRO A 116 -5.71 16.21 -2.08
C PRO A 116 -5.37 15.99 -0.59
N PRO A 117 -4.64 16.91 0.06
CA PRO A 117 -4.24 16.74 1.45
C PRO A 117 -5.44 16.50 2.39
N GLY A 118 -5.28 15.55 3.31
CA GLY A 118 -6.26 15.27 4.37
C GLY A 118 -7.50 14.48 3.95
N ILE A 119 -7.61 14.02 2.69
CA ILE A 119 -8.74 13.18 2.26
C ILE A 119 -8.50 11.69 2.47
N LEU A 120 -7.24 11.23 2.35
CA LEU A 120 -6.88 9.83 2.53
C LEU A 120 -7.05 9.49 4.01
N TYR A 121 -7.87 8.48 4.30
CA TYR A 121 -8.26 8.15 5.67
C TYR A 121 -7.66 6.84 6.14
N GLN A 122 -7.75 5.81 5.31
CA GLN A 122 -7.28 4.47 5.66
C GLN A 122 -7.07 3.66 4.39
N ILE A 123 -6.10 2.75 4.42
CA ILE A 123 -5.98 1.68 3.43
C ILE A 123 -6.05 0.33 4.13
N ILE A 124 -6.58 -0.66 3.43
CA ILE A 124 -6.61 -2.06 3.86
C ILE A 124 -6.00 -2.90 2.76
N ILE A 125 -4.98 -3.68 3.09
CA ILE A 125 -4.37 -4.64 2.16
C ILE A 125 -4.66 -6.03 2.66
N SER A 126 -5.39 -6.82 1.87
CA SER A 126 -5.54 -8.25 2.08
C SER A 126 -4.52 -8.98 1.22
N GLU A 127 -3.48 -9.53 1.83
CA GLU A 127 -2.50 -10.41 1.17
C GLU A 127 -3.15 -11.75 0.79
N THR A 128 -3.98 -12.26 1.70
CA THR A 128 -4.83 -13.42 1.45
C THR A 128 -6.21 -13.16 2.04
N ALA A 129 -7.16 -14.08 1.85
CA ALA A 129 -8.48 -13.99 2.49
C ALA A 129 -8.42 -13.96 4.04
N LYS A 130 -7.29 -14.36 4.64
CA LYS A 130 -7.12 -14.51 6.10
C LYS A 130 -6.17 -13.48 6.72
N ASN A 131 -5.33 -12.83 5.91
CA ASN A 131 -4.30 -11.92 6.37
C ASN A 131 -4.59 -10.52 5.83
N LYS A 132 -4.75 -9.56 6.73
CA LYS A 132 -5.03 -8.17 6.38
C LYS A 132 -4.19 -7.22 7.21
N VAL A 133 -3.72 -6.16 6.58
CA VAL A 133 -3.10 -5.00 7.24
C VAL A 133 -3.99 -3.79 7.02
N ILE A 134 -4.13 -2.99 8.07
CA ILE A 134 -4.87 -1.74 8.06
C ILE A 134 -3.89 -0.64 8.43
N TYR A 135 -3.84 0.43 7.64
CA TYR A 135 -2.94 1.54 7.89
C TYR A 135 -3.64 2.89 7.64
N SER A 136 -3.44 3.83 8.56
CA SER A 136 -4.10 5.14 8.59
C SER A 136 -3.11 6.31 8.54
N GLY A 137 -1.85 6.07 8.16
CA GLY A 137 -0.81 7.11 8.06
C GLY A 137 -0.18 7.54 9.38
N GLU A 138 -0.43 6.81 10.46
CA GLU A 138 0.19 7.08 11.76
C GLU A 138 1.69 6.73 11.75
N GLY A 139 2.50 7.52 12.45
CA GLY A 139 3.92 7.25 12.63
C GLY A 139 4.84 7.68 11.48
N LEU A 140 4.32 8.36 10.44
CA LEU A 140 5.15 8.93 9.37
C LEU A 140 5.77 10.27 9.77
N THR A 141 7.00 10.46 9.32
CA THR A 141 7.78 11.68 9.38
C THR A 141 7.99 12.22 7.96
N ASP A 142 8.42 13.47 7.82
CA ASP A 142 8.68 14.05 6.50
C ASP A 142 9.76 13.27 5.73
N SER A 143 10.75 12.68 6.41
CA SER A 143 11.79 11.85 5.79
C SER A 143 11.27 10.58 5.14
N ASP A 144 10.18 9.99 5.65
CA ASP A 144 9.61 8.77 5.06
C ASP A 144 9.04 9.04 3.65
N TYR A 145 8.56 10.27 3.41
CA TYR A 145 8.06 10.68 2.10
C TYR A 145 9.18 10.85 1.07
N ASP A 146 10.39 11.19 1.53
CA ASP A 146 11.58 11.38 0.68
C ASP A 146 12.22 10.05 0.28
N GLU A 147 12.21 9.04 1.16
CA GLU A 147 12.78 7.72 0.85
C GLU A 147 11.99 6.94 -0.21
N CYS A 148 10.68 7.19 -0.35
CA CYS A 148 9.84 6.59 -1.39
C CYS A 148 10.00 7.24 -2.79
N VAL A 149 10.93 8.20 -2.97
CA VAL A 149 11.12 8.97 -4.22
C VAL A 149 12.07 8.29 -5.22
N VAL A 150 12.90 7.35 -4.77
CA VAL A 150 13.98 6.75 -5.59
C VAL A 150 13.49 5.53 -6.36
#